data_AF-A0A7V9UWE3-F1
#
_entry.id   AF-A0A7V9UWE3-F1
#
_cell.length_a   1.000
_cell.length_b   1.000
_cell.length_c   1.000
_cell.angle_alpha   90.00
_cell.angle_beta   90.00
_cell.angle_gamma   90.00
#
_symmetry.space_group_name_H-M   'P 1'
#
loop_
_entity.id
_entity.type
_entity.pdbx_description
1 polymer ?
#
loop_
_entity_poly.entity_id
_entity_poly.type
_entity_poly.pdbx_seq_one_letter_code
_entity_poly.pdbx_strand_id
1 'polypeptide(L)' 'MLEGFKIVGKIEQIEIIAVGSSIRILPYLNKQFGKGRWRKLKGVATVERISNGRVRLAEIHW' A
#
# COMPACT_ATOMS: atom_id res chain seq x y z
N MET A 1 -10.05 1.84 -7.95
CA MET A 1 -9.29 2.09 -9.19
C MET A 1 -8.48 3.35 -8.93
N LEU A 2 -7.18 3.21 -8.68
CA LEU A 2 -6.27 4.33 -8.35
C LEU A 2 -5.98 5.11 -9.64
N GLU A 3 -6.94 5.88 -10.12
CA GLU A 3 -6.71 6.75 -11.26
C GLU A 3 -6.04 8.04 -10.79
N GLY A 4 -4.71 8.03 -10.80
CA GLY A 4 -3.98 9.29 -10.65
C GLY A 4 -2.49 9.16 -10.46
N PHE A 5 -1.99 8.05 -9.90
CA PHE A 5 -0.57 7.87 -9.58
C PHE A 5 -0.06 6.49 -9.97
N LYS A 6 1.15 6.44 -10.52
CA LYS A 6 1.92 5.20 -10.72
C LYS A 6 3.18 5.24 -9.87
N ILE A 7 3.57 4.11 -9.32
CA ILE A 7 4.86 3.96 -8.63
C ILE A 7 5.96 3.87 -9.69
N VAL A 8 6.97 4.72 -9.59
CA VAL A 8 8.11 4.79 -10.53
C VAL A 8 9.41 4.61 -9.75
N GLY A 9 9.73 3.36 -9.43
CA GLY A 9 10.92 3.00 -8.69
C GLY A 9 10.65 1.95 -7.61
N LYS A 10 11.59 1.85 -6.66
CA LYS A 10 11.49 0.94 -5.52
C LYS A 10 10.62 1.55 -4.43
N ILE A 11 10.01 0.67 -3.63
CA ILE A 11 9.42 1.03 -2.35
C ILE A 11 10.50 0.83 -1.30
N GLU A 12 10.83 1.89 -0.58
CA GLU A 12 11.85 1.92 0.46
C GLU A 12 11.20 2.13 1.83
N GLN A 13 11.98 2.00 2.90
CA GLN A 13 11.53 2.21 4.29
C GLN A 13 10.26 1.40 4.63
N ILE A 14 10.25 0.13 4.21
CA ILE A 14 9.09 -0.75 4.39
C ILE A 14 8.94 -1.08 5.88
N GLU A 15 7.77 -0.77 6.43
CA GLU A 15 7.42 -1.02 7.83
C GLU A 15 6.07 -1.73 7.94
N ILE A 16 5.96 -2.64 8.91
CA ILE A 16 4.68 -3.24 9.29
C ILE A 16 3.95 -2.26 10.21
N ILE A 17 2.78 -1.80 9.79
CA ILE A 17 1.97 -0.83 10.56
C ILE A 17 0.74 -1.44 11.22
N ALA A 18 0.32 -2.63 10.78
CA ALA A 18 -0.69 -3.41 11.49
C ALA A 18 -0.52 -4.91 11.24
N VAL A 19 -0.83 -5.71 12.25
CA VAL A 19 -0.87 -7.17 12.20
C VAL A 19 -2.17 -7.67 12.82
N GLY A 20 -2.65 -8.83 12.38
CA GLY A 20 -3.80 -9.49 13.00
C GLY A 20 -5.02 -8.57 13.12
N SER A 21 -5.63 -8.54 14.30
CA SER A 21 -6.88 -7.80 14.58
C SER A 21 -6.75 -6.28 14.42
N SER A 22 -5.55 -5.71 14.42
CA SER A 22 -5.33 -4.29 14.13
C SER A 22 -5.56 -3.94 12.65
N ILE A 23 -5.67 -4.92 11.76
CA ILE A 23 -6.02 -4.72 10.35
C ILE A 23 -7.54 -4.59 10.24
N ARG A 24 -8.04 -3.37 10.05
CA ARG A 24 -9.48 -3.06 9.98
C ARG A 24 -10.25 -3.91 8.96
N ILE A 25 -9.63 -4.26 7.84
CA ILE A 25 -10.22 -5.06 6.76
C ILE A 25 -9.93 -6.57 6.89
N LEU A 26 -9.38 -7.03 8.02
CA LEU A 26 -9.05 -8.45 8.22
C LEU A 26 -10.22 -9.41 7.93
N PRO A 27 -11.47 -9.14 8.35
CA PRO A 27 -12.58 -10.03 8.03
C PRO A 27 -12.82 -10.15 6.51
N TYR A 28 -12.66 -9.06 5.78
CA TYR A 28 -12.78 -9.05 4.31
C TYR A 28 -11.64 -9.84 3.66
N LEU A 29 -10.39 -9.62 4.09
CA LEU A 29 -9.23 -10.37 3.59
C LEU A 29 -9.40 -11.87 3.81
N ASN A 30 -9.84 -12.27 5.00
CA ASN A 30 -10.11 -13.67 5.31
C ASN A 30 -11.26 -14.26 4.49
N LYS A 31 -12.30 -13.47 4.22
CA LYS A 31 -13.44 -13.92 3.40
C LYS A 31 -13.05 -14.11 1.93
N GLN A 32 -12.26 -13.21 1.37
CA GLN A 32 -11.90 -13.23 -0.05
C GLN A 32 -10.74 -14.17 -0.36
N PHE A 33 -9.73 -14.20 0.51
CA PHE A 33 -8.45 -14.87 0.25
C PHE A 33 -8.13 -15.96 1.26
N GLY A 34 -9.01 -16.21 2.24
CA GLY A 34 -8.78 -17.19 3.30
C GLY A 34 -7.94 -16.66 4.46
N LYS A 35 -7.81 -17.50 5.49
CA LYS A 35 -6.98 -17.17 6.66
C LYS A 35 -5.52 -17.10 6.25
N GLY A 36 -4.86 -15.99 6.59
CA GLY A 36 -3.46 -15.75 6.25
C GLY A 36 -2.74 -14.93 7.32
N ARG A 37 -1.41 -14.84 7.20
CA ARG A 37 -0.57 -13.94 8.00
C ARG A 37 -0.60 -12.53 7.43
N TRP A 38 -1.79 -11.94 7.40
CA TRP A 38 -2.02 -10.60 6.88
C TRP A 38 -1.22 -9.56 7.66
N ARG A 39 -0.64 -8.61 6.93
CA ARG A 39 0.10 -7.47 7.44
C ARG A 39 -0.32 -6.27 6.62
N LYS A 40 -0.56 -5.14 7.27
CA LYS A 40 -0.63 -3.85 6.60
C LYS A 40 0.76 -3.24 6.64
N LEU A 41 1.27 -2.85 5.48
CA LEU A 41 2.59 -2.26 5.34
C LEU A 41 2.46 -0.79 4.97
N LYS A 42 3.46 -0.01 5.33
CA LYS A 42 3.76 1.27 4.70
C LYS A 42 5.15 1.25 4.11
N GLY A 43 5.41 2.19 3.23
CA GLY A 43 6.75 2.47 2.70
C GLY A 43 6.74 3.80 1.96
N VAL A 44 7.92 4.29 1.62
CA VAL A 44 8.09 5.50 0.83
C VAL A 44 8.43 5.10 -0.59
N ALA A 45 7.72 5.67 -1.56
CA ALA A 45 7.95 5.42 -2.97
C ALA A 45 7.91 6.70 -3.78
N THR A 46 8.68 6.71 -4.86
CA THR A 46 8.55 7.73 -5.89
C THR A 46 7.30 7.43 -6.72
N VAL A 47 6.39 8.40 -6.79
CA VAL A 47 5.14 8.32 -7.54
C VAL A 47 5.08 9.40 -8.60
N GLU A 48 4.54 9.06 -9.77
CA GLU A 48 4.30 9.98 -10.86
C GLU A 48 2.80 10.17 -11.05
N ARG A 49 2.35 11.43 -11.08
CA ARG A 49 0.96 11.76 -11.37
C ARG A 49 0.68 11.54 -12.85
N ILE A 50 -0.23 10.62 -13.17
CA ILE A 50 -0.56 10.24 -14.56
C ILE A 50 -1.06 11.43 -15.37
N SER A 51 -1.85 12.32 -14.76
CA SER A 51 -2.48 13.43 -15.48
C SER A 51 -1.51 14.54 -15.92
N ASN A 52 -0.30 14.61 -15.38
CA ASN A 52 0.65 15.70 -15.69
C ASN A 52 2.14 15.33 -15.57
N GLY A 53 2.47 14.06 -15.39
CA GLY A 53 3.84 13.55 -15.30
C GLY A 53 4.64 14.01 -14.07
N ARG A 54 4.05 14.71 -13.10
CA ARG A 54 4.81 15.23 -11.95
C ARG A 54 5.21 14.11 -11.00
N VAL A 55 6.50 14.04 -10.72
CA VAL A 55 7.12 13.07 -9.81
C VAL A 55 7.21 13.63 -8.39
N ARG A 56 6.88 12.80 -7.39
CA ARG A 56 6.95 13.13 -5.96
C ARG A 56 7.34 11.90 -5.13
N LEU A 57 7.90 12.12 -3.94
CA LEU A 57 7.97 11.09 -2.91
C LEU A 57 6.65 11.06 -2.13
N ALA A 58 6.15 9.87 -1.86
CA ALA A 58 4.92 9.66 -1.09
C ALA A 58 5.04 8.44 -0.18
N GLU A 59 4.42 8.51 1.00
CA GLU A 59 4.13 7.33 1.81
C GLU A 59 2.94 6.59 1.19
N ILE A 60 3.10 5.28 0.97
CA ILE A 60 2.08 4.40 0.41
C ILE A 60 1.77 3.28 1.39
N HIS A 61 0.51 2.86 1.46
CA HIS A 61 0.04 1.78 2.33
C HIS A 61 -0.57 0.65 1.50
N TRP A 62 -0.27 -0.60 1.84
CA TRP A 62 -0.86 -1.78 1.21
C TRP A 62 -1.08 -2.93 2.20
#